data_AF-A0A925RXG3-F1
#
_entry.id   AF-A0A925RXG3-F1
#
_cell.length_a   1.000
_cell.length_b   1.000
_cell.length_c   1.000
_cell.angle_alpha   90.00
_cell.angle_beta   90.00
_cell.angle_gamma   90.00
#
_symmetry.space_group_name_H-M   'P 1'
#
loop_
_entity.id
_entity.type
_entity.pdbx_description
1 polymer ?
#
loop_
_entity_poly.entity_id
_entity_poly.type
_entity_poly.pdbx_seq_one_letter_code
_entity_poly.pdbx_strand_id
1 'polypeptide(L)'
;MLRALASALAEMTGAKLGYLPEGGNAVGAHLAGVLPHRSAGGQPVSNPGLNVAEMLAARLKAFVLLGAIEPNSDMASNAIDALKQAECVIALTPYSTAKDYAHIILPIGTFAETSGTYVNVEGQWQSVPGAAKPVGESRPGWKVLRVLGNLLNLTGFDYVSSDQVRDELRAAVGPLVPDNSYHAGGTVSRSGAPELVSDVPMYAVDGIVRRATALQKTAEALSFRTSA
;
A
#
# COMPACT_ATOMS: atom_id res chain seq x y z
N MET A 1 15.74 12.78 6.94
CA MET A 1 15.99 13.85 7.93
C MET A 1 15.14 13.69 9.20
N LEU A 2 13.81 13.80 9.13
CA LEU A 2 12.95 13.80 10.34
C LEU A 2 13.13 12.55 11.24
N ARG A 3 13.19 11.35 10.66
CA ARG A 3 13.40 10.10 11.43
C ARG A 3 14.75 10.06 12.17
N ALA A 4 15.81 10.59 11.56
CA ALA A 4 17.13 10.67 12.17
C ALA A 4 17.15 11.64 13.35
N LEU A 5 16.54 12.82 13.19
CA LEU A 5 16.41 13.82 14.26
C LEU A 5 15.55 13.29 15.41
N ALA A 6 14.44 12.62 15.11
CA ALA A 6 13.59 12.01 16.12
C ALA A 6 14.32 10.90 16.90
N SER A 7 15.17 10.10 16.23
CA SER A 7 16.03 9.12 16.90
C SER A 7 17.04 9.77 17.84
N ALA A 8 17.76 10.79 17.35
CA ALA A 8 18.74 11.51 18.17
C ALA A 8 18.08 12.17 19.40
N LEU A 9 16.89 12.74 19.24
CA LEU A 9 16.12 13.29 20.36
C LEU A 9 15.68 12.20 21.35
N ALA A 10 15.22 11.05 20.86
CA ALA A 10 14.85 9.91 21.71
C ALA A 10 16.05 9.43 22.54
N GLU A 11 17.23 9.30 21.93
CA GLU A 11 18.48 8.93 22.60
C GLU A 11 18.89 9.94 23.67
N MET A 12 18.83 11.24 23.36
CA MET A 12 19.23 12.31 24.30
C MET A 12 18.27 12.45 25.48
N THR A 13 16.98 12.14 25.29
CA THR A 13 15.94 12.37 26.30
C THR A 13 15.54 11.11 27.07
N GLY A 14 15.96 9.92 26.60
CA GLY A 14 15.46 8.64 27.10
C GLY A 14 14.01 8.33 26.69
N ALA A 15 13.44 9.10 25.76
CA ALA A 15 12.11 8.84 25.22
C ALA A 15 12.11 7.60 24.30
N LYS A 16 10.93 6.99 24.13
CA LYS A 16 10.74 5.90 23.16
C LYS A 16 10.29 6.46 21.82
N LEU A 17 11.00 6.13 20.75
CA LEU A 17 10.59 6.47 19.39
C LEU A 17 9.53 5.47 18.88
N GLY A 18 8.43 6.02 18.36
CA GLY A 18 7.38 5.27 17.68
C GLY A 18 7.20 5.76 16.25
N TYR A 19 6.71 4.86 15.39
CA TYR A 19 6.34 5.19 14.01
C TYR A 19 4.86 4.98 13.81
N LEU A 20 4.20 5.97 13.19
CA LEU A 20 2.85 5.82 12.68
C LEU A 20 2.94 5.47 11.19
N PRO A 21 2.58 4.23 10.81
CA PRO A 21 2.60 3.82 9.41
C PRO A 21 1.40 4.39 8.66
N GLU A 22 1.51 4.46 7.33
CA GLU A 22 0.44 4.96 6.47
C GLU A 22 -0.62 3.89 6.20
N GLY A 23 -1.87 4.16 6.58
CA GLY A 23 -2.99 3.26 6.33
C GLY A 23 -3.04 2.02 7.24
N GLY A 24 -4.14 1.27 7.13
CA GLY A 24 -4.49 0.20 8.09
C GLY A 24 -3.67 -1.09 8.00
N ASN A 25 -2.82 -1.26 6.98
CA ASN A 25 -2.01 -2.49 6.81
C ASN A 25 -0.57 -2.23 6.33
N ALA A 26 -0.04 -1.02 6.49
CA ALA A 26 1.31 -0.73 6.00
C ALA A 26 2.37 -1.61 6.67
N VAL A 27 2.22 -1.95 7.95
CA VAL A 27 3.13 -2.90 8.63
C VAL A 27 3.07 -4.27 7.96
N GLY A 28 1.87 -4.77 7.64
CA GLY A 28 1.69 -6.03 6.92
C GLY A 28 2.33 -6.00 5.54
N ALA A 29 2.15 -4.91 4.79
CA ALA A 29 2.80 -4.72 3.48
C ALA A 29 4.33 -4.67 3.59
N HIS A 30 4.87 -4.02 4.62
CA HIS A 30 6.30 -3.97 4.89
C HIS A 30 6.85 -5.37 5.24
N LEU A 31 6.15 -6.13 6.09
CA LEU A 31 6.50 -7.51 6.43
C LEU A 31 6.43 -8.44 5.22
N ALA A 32 5.48 -8.22 4.31
CA ALA A 32 5.36 -8.96 3.06
C ALA A 32 6.44 -8.61 2.02
N GLY A 33 7.25 -7.58 2.25
CA GLY A 33 8.25 -7.13 1.28
C GLY A 33 7.62 -6.42 0.08
N VAL A 34 6.50 -5.72 0.26
CA VAL A 34 5.90 -4.84 -0.79
C VAL A 34 6.72 -3.55 -0.91
N LEU A 35 8.02 -3.70 -1.09
CA LEU A 35 9.02 -2.64 -1.23
C LEU A 35 10.10 -3.13 -2.18
N PRO A 36 10.60 -2.29 -3.09
CA PRO A 36 11.46 -2.74 -4.18
C PRO A 36 12.83 -3.28 -3.73
N HIS A 37 13.30 -2.89 -2.54
CA HIS A 37 14.67 -3.14 -2.08
C HIS A 37 14.79 -4.26 -1.04
N ARG A 38 13.71 -4.97 -0.72
CA ARG A 38 13.71 -6.05 0.29
C ARG A 38 12.54 -7.01 0.11
N SER A 39 12.72 -8.26 0.53
CA SER A 39 11.68 -9.29 0.52
C SER A 39 11.00 -9.41 1.89
N ALA A 40 10.20 -10.47 2.07
CA ALA A 40 9.50 -10.76 3.31
C ALA A 40 10.44 -10.72 4.54
N GLY A 41 9.93 -10.22 5.66
CA GLY A 41 10.71 -10.04 6.89
C GLY A 41 11.80 -8.97 6.81
N GLY A 42 11.80 -8.15 5.76
CA GLY A 42 12.82 -7.11 5.55
C GLY A 42 14.17 -7.64 5.07
N GLN A 43 14.22 -8.88 4.57
CA GLN A 43 15.46 -9.49 4.06
C GLN A 43 15.96 -8.75 2.81
N PRO A 44 17.27 -8.53 2.67
CA PRO A 44 17.83 -7.85 1.50
C PRO A 44 17.63 -8.69 0.24
N VAL A 45 17.39 -8.03 -0.89
CA VAL A 45 17.36 -8.66 -2.21
C VAL A 45 18.63 -8.30 -2.97
N SER A 46 19.13 -9.24 -3.79
CA SER A 46 20.34 -9.02 -4.60
C SER A 46 20.13 -7.98 -5.70
N ASN A 47 18.92 -7.93 -6.26
CA ASN A 47 18.54 -7.04 -7.36
C ASN A 47 17.29 -6.24 -6.94
N PRO A 48 17.46 -5.06 -6.35
CA PRO A 48 16.35 -4.18 -6.04
C PRO A 48 15.54 -3.82 -7.29
N GLY A 49 14.21 -3.82 -7.15
CA GLY A 49 13.29 -3.30 -8.15
C GLY A 49 13.27 -1.76 -8.18
N LEU A 50 12.37 -1.21 -9.00
CA LEU A 50 12.14 0.22 -9.10
C LEU A 50 11.12 0.68 -8.06
N ASN A 51 11.35 1.84 -7.43
CA ASN A 51 10.32 2.53 -6.66
C ASN A 51 9.29 3.19 -7.60
N VAL A 52 8.16 3.65 -7.06
CA VAL A 52 7.07 4.21 -7.88
C VAL A 52 7.55 5.36 -8.78
N ALA A 53 8.34 6.30 -8.26
CA ALA A 53 8.85 7.42 -9.06
C ALA A 53 9.73 6.94 -10.22
N GLU A 54 10.60 5.97 -9.96
CA GLU A 54 11.44 5.35 -10.99
C GLU A 54 10.62 4.57 -12.02
N MET A 55 9.59 3.82 -11.59
CA MET A 55 8.68 3.09 -12.48
C MET A 55 7.97 4.05 -13.45
N LEU A 56 7.47 5.19 -12.93
CA LEU A 56 6.81 6.21 -13.76
C LEU A 56 7.78 6.87 -14.74
N ALA A 57 9.03 7.12 -14.32
CA ALA A 57 10.06 7.70 -15.18
C ALA A 57 10.58 6.71 -16.25
N ALA A 58 10.64 5.41 -15.93
CA ALA A 58 11.21 4.37 -16.77
C ALA A 58 10.31 3.96 -17.96
N ARG A 59 9.08 4.49 -18.05
CA ARG A 59 8.11 4.16 -19.12
C ARG A 59 7.94 2.64 -19.30
N LEU A 60 7.62 1.96 -18.20
CA LEU A 60 7.41 0.51 -18.21
C LEU A 60 6.31 0.10 -19.19
N LYS A 61 6.48 -1.07 -19.81
CA LYS A 61 5.49 -1.63 -20.74
C LYS A 61 4.18 -2.02 -20.07
N ALA A 62 4.23 -2.40 -18.80
CA ALA A 62 3.05 -2.87 -18.09
C ALA A 62 3.01 -2.38 -16.64
N PHE A 63 1.79 -2.10 -16.17
CA PHE A 63 1.51 -1.76 -14.77
C PHE A 63 0.38 -2.65 -14.22
N VAL A 64 0.54 -3.09 -12.97
CA VAL A 64 -0.52 -3.72 -12.18
C VAL A 64 -0.78 -2.84 -10.97
N LEU A 65 -1.97 -2.24 -10.91
CA LEU A 65 -2.43 -1.45 -9.79
C LEU A 65 -3.34 -2.32 -8.92
N LEU A 66 -2.98 -2.50 -7.65
CA LEU A 66 -3.68 -3.37 -6.72
C LEU A 66 -4.15 -2.59 -5.50
N GLY A 67 -5.39 -2.80 -5.08
CA GLY A 67 -5.91 -2.29 -3.80
C GLY A 67 -6.59 -0.94 -3.93
N ALA A 68 -7.30 -0.71 -5.04
CA ALA A 68 -8.03 0.53 -5.29
C ALA A 68 -7.14 1.78 -5.41
N ILE A 69 -5.90 1.63 -5.86
CA ILE A 69 -4.99 2.76 -6.13
C ILE A 69 -5.60 3.64 -7.22
N GLU A 70 -5.75 4.92 -6.91
CA GLU A 70 -6.24 5.99 -7.78
C GLU A 70 -5.10 6.97 -8.05
N PRO A 71 -4.46 6.91 -9.23
CA PRO A 71 -3.23 7.66 -9.50
C PRO A 71 -3.34 9.17 -9.28
N ASN A 72 -4.51 9.77 -9.52
CA ASN A 72 -4.75 11.20 -9.29
C ASN A 72 -4.75 11.60 -7.81
N SER A 73 -4.92 10.65 -6.89
CA SER A 73 -5.02 10.91 -5.46
C SER A 73 -3.90 10.25 -4.65
N ASP A 74 -3.37 9.13 -5.14
CA ASP A 74 -2.46 8.27 -4.38
C ASP A 74 -1.03 8.28 -4.94
N MET A 75 -0.79 8.96 -6.07
CA MET A 75 0.50 8.96 -6.76
C MET A 75 0.92 10.38 -7.18
N ALA A 76 2.15 10.49 -7.69
CA ALA A 76 2.66 11.75 -8.24
C ALA A 76 1.84 12.21 -9.46
N SER A 77 1.83 13.52 -9.72
CA SER A 77 1.00 14.15 -10.75
C SER A 77 1.22 13.62 -12.17
N ASN A 78 2.39 13.06 -12.47
CA ASN A 78 2.72 12.46 -13.76
C ASN A 78 2.26 11.00 -13.92
N ALA A 79 1.60 10.41 -12.92
CA ALA A 79 1.28 8.99 -12.91
C ALA A 79 0.31 8.60 -14.04
N ILE A 80 -0.73 9.39 -14.28
CA ILE A 80 -1.71 9.12 -15.35
C ILE A 80 -1.04 9.08 -16.73
N ASP A 81 -0.14 10.04 -17.02
CA ASP A 81 0.52 10.11 -18.31
C ASP A 81 1.43 8.90 -18.55
N ALA A 82 2.17 8.47 -17.52
CA ALA A 82 2.99 7.27 -17.60
C ALA A 82 2.15 6.00 -17.80
N LEU A 83 1.01 5.88 -17.09
CA LEU A 83 0.09 4.74 -17.24
C LEU A 83 -0.52 4.69 -18.65
N LYS A 84 -0.93 5.83 -19.21
CA LYS A 84 -1.48 5.91 -20.57
C LYS A 84 -0.46 5.58 -21.67
N GLN A 85 0.84 5.70 -21.39
CA GLN A 85 1.91 5.35 -22.33
C GLN A 85 2.27 3.85 -22.30
N ALA A 86 1.85 3.11 -21.27
CA ALA A 86 2.13 1.69 -21.15
C ALA A 86 1.31 0.87 -22.16
N GLU A 87 1.86 -0.27 -22.60
CA GLU A 87 1.18 -1.21 -23.49
C GLU A 87 0.06 -1.98 -22.78
N CYS A 88 0.16 -2.13 -21.45
CA CYS A 88 -0.84 -2.83 -20.65
C CYS A 88 -0.95 -2.25 -19.24
N VAL A 89 -2.17 -1.96 -18.80
CA VAL A 89 -2.44 -1.49 -17.43
C VAL A 89 -3.60 -2.29 -16.88
N ILE A 90 -3.35 -3.04 -15.82
CA ILE A 90 -4.33 -3.87 -15.13
C ILE A 90 -4.65 -3.21 -13.79
N ALA A 91 -5.91 -2.87 -13.56
CA ALA A 91 -6.37 -2.31 -12.29
C ALA A 91 -7.26 -3.32 -11.55
N LEU A 92 -6.81 -3.75 -10.37
CA LEU A 92 -7.57 -4.53 -9.41
C LEU A 92 -8.20 -3.58 -8.39
N THR A 93 -9.48 -3.26 -8.60
CA THR A 93 -10.19 -2.23 -7.83
C THR A 93 -11.67 -2.60 -7.57
N PRO A 94 -12.24 -2.24 -6.41
CA PRO A 94 -13.69 -2.31 -6.16
C PRO A 94 -14.48 -1.17 -6.80
N TYR A 95 -13.81 -0.16 -7.37
CA TYR A 95 -14.45 1.07 -7.87
C TYR A 95 -14.24 1.27 -9.36
N SER A 96 -15.23 1.88 -10.02
CA SER A 96 -15.17 2.26 -11.43
C SER A 96 -14.34 3.54 -11.66
N THR A 97 -13.08 3.56 -11.25
CA THR A 97 -12.17 4.73 -11.37
C THR A 97 -11.03 4.59 -12.35
N ALA A 98 -10.80 3.37 -12.86
CA ALA A 98 -9.64 3.09 -13.68
C ALA A 98 -9.89 3.21 -15.20
N LYS A 99 -11.11 3.57 -15.62
CA LYS A 99 -11.51 3.56 -17.04
C LYS A 99 -10.66 4.46 -17.94
N ASP A 100 -10.10 5.54 -17.39
CA ASP A 100 -9.37 6.53 -18.18
C ASP A 100 -7.91 6.14 -18.46
N TYR A 101 -7.38 5.11 -17.79
CA TYR A 101 -5.97 4.73 -17.89
C TYR A 101 -5.71 3.21 -17.88
N ALA A 102 -6.68 2.38 -17.49
CA ALA A 102 -6.53 0.93 -17.45
C ALA A 102 -7.04 0.27 -18.73
N HIS A 103 -6.25 -0.66 -19.25
CA HIS A 103 -6.63 -1.53 -20.37
C HIS A 103 -7.53 -2.68 -19.89
N ILE A 104 -7.29 -3.16 -18.66
CA ILE A 104 -8.03 -4.25 -18.03
C ILE A 104 -8.43 -3.81 -16.62
N ILE A 105 -9.72 -3.96 -16.30
CA ILE A 105 -10.23 -3.73 -14.94
C ILE A 105 -10.70 -5.08 -14.40
N LEU A 106 -10.09 -5.53 -13.31
CA LEU A 106 -10.45 -6.75 -12.61
C LEU A 106 -11.17 -6.38 -11.31
N PRO A 107 -12.49 -6.56 -11.21
CA PRO A 107 -13.26 -6.14 -10.04
C PRO A 107 -12.91 -7.00 -8.83
N ILE A 108 -12.44 -6.35 -7.77
CA ILE A 108 -12.16 -6.99 -6.47
C ILE A 108 -13.10 -6.50 -5.39
N GLY A 109 -13.31 -7.29 -4.34
CA GLY A 109 -14.02 -6.83 -3.14
C GLY A 109 -13.20 -5.86 -2.29
N THR A 110 -13.89 -5.05 -1.49
CA THR A 110 -13.30 -4.22 -0.43
C THR A 110 -12.83 -5.07 0.76
N PHE A 111 -12.18 -4.46 1.76
CA PHE A 111 -11.76 -5.16 2.98
C PHE A 111 -12.91 -5.89 3.69
N ALA A 112 -14.13 -5.38 3.60
CA ALA A 112 -15.30 -5.97 4.23
C ALA A 112 -15.83 -7.21 3.48
N GLU A 113 -15.39 -7.45 2.25
CA GLU A 113 -15.93 -8.49 1.36
C GLU A 113 -14.95 -9.64 1.10
N THR A 114 -13.76 -9.58 1.72
CA THR A 114 -12.71 -10.59 1.60
C THR A 114 -12.28 -11.06 2.96
N SER A 115 -11.96 -12.34 3.08
CA SER A 115 -11.12 -12.79 4.18
C SER A 115 -9.69 -12.29 3.96
N GLY A 116 -8.98 -12.01 5.04
CA GLY A 116 -7.60 -11.51 4.97
C GLY A 116 -6.99 -11.33 6.35
N THR A 117 -5.69 -11.02 6.35
CA THR A 117 -4.93 -10.75 7.56
C THR A 117 -4.30 -9.37 7.48
N TYR A 118 -4.50 -8.60 8.54
CA TYR A 118 -3.91 -7.28 8.75
C TYR A 118 -2.83 -7.39 9.82
N VAL A 119 -1.78 -6.58 9.72
CA VAL A 119 -0.81 -6.41 10.79
C VAL A 119 -0.88 -4.97 11.28
N ASN A 120 -1.25 -4.78 12.54
CA ASN A 120 -1.39 -3.46 13.14
C ASN A 120 -0.01 -2.83 13.47
N VAL A 121 -0.02 -1.60 13.98
CA VAL A 121 1.20 -0.86 14.36
C VAL A 121 2.03 -1.55 15.47
N GLU A 122 1.41 -2.42 16.27
CA GLU A 122 2.08 -3.19 17.32
C GLU A 122 2.68 -4.51 16.79
N GLY A 123 2.53 -4.79 15.48
CA GLY A 123 2.96 -6.04 14.87
C GLY A 123 2.00 -7.22 15.08
N GLN A 124 0.79 -6.98 15.58
CA GLN A 124 -0.20 -8.04 15.81
C GLN A 124 -0.90 -8.43 14.51
N TRP A 125 -0.91 -9.74 14.23
CA TRP A 125 -1.56 -10.32 13.06
C TRP A 125 -3.03 -10.62 13.36
N GLN A 126 -3.93 -9.96 12.64
CA GLN A 126 -5.36 -9.98 12.86
C GLN A 126 -6.04 -10.56 11.61
N SER A 127 -6.50 -11.81 11.70
CA SER A 127 -7.22 -12.46 10.59
C SER A 127 -8.71 -12.24 10.75
N VAL A 128 -9.38 -11.82 9.68
CA VAL A 128 -10.82 -11.56 9.66
C VAL A 128 -11.47 -12.32 8.50
N PRO A 129 -12.68 -12.86 8.69
CA PRO A 129 -13.51 -13.30 7.58
C PRO A 129 -14.08 -12.07 6.83
N GLY A 130 -14.57 -12.28 5.61
CA GLY A 130 -15.38 -11.27 4.94
C GLY A 130 -16.70 -11.06 5.71
N ALA A 131 -17.00 -9.82 6.07
CA ALA A 131 -18.25 -9.43 6.71
C ALA A 131 -19.44 -9.41 5.73
N ALA A 132 -19.16 -9.22 4.44
CA ALA A 132 -20.13 -9.23 3.35
C ALA A 132 -19.65 -10.13 2.20
N LYS A 133 -20.55 -10.42 1.26
CA LYS A 133 -20.19 -11.07 0.00
C LYS A 133 -19.73 -10.02 -1.02
N PRO A 134 -18.74 -10.34 -1.88
CA PRO A 134 -18.36 -9.45 -2.98
C PRO A 134 -19.57 -9.08 -3.86
N VAL A 135 -19.68 -7.80 -4.22
CA VAL A 135 -20.78 -7.28 -5.05
C VAL A 135 -20.66 -7.73 -6.50
N GLY A 136 -21.76 -8.19 -7.08
CA GLY A 136 -21.85 -8.58 -8.49
C GLY A 136 -20.83 -9.66 -8.87
N GLU A 137 -20.00 -9.38 -9.87
CA GLU A 137 -18.96 -10.31 -10.35
C GLU A 137 -17.59 -10.12 -9.67
N SER A 138 -17.50 -9.22 -8.69
CA SER A 138 -16.25 -9.03 -7.95
C SER A 138 -15.83 -10.29 -7.20
N ARG A 139 -14.52 -10.42 -6.96
CA ARG A 139 -13.92 -11.55 -6.24
C ARG A 139 -12.92 -11.05 -5.19
N PRO A 140 -12.61 -11.83 -4.16
CA PRO A 140 -11.49 -11.54 -3.27
C PRO A 140 -10.19 -11.29 -4.06
N GLY A 141 -9.45 -10.22 -3.76
CA GLY A 141 -8.27 -9.83 -4.54
C GLY A 141 -7.20 -10.91 -4.61
N TRP A 142 -6.97 -11.64 -3.51
CA TRP A 142 -6.02 -12.76 -3.50
C TRP A 142 -6.43 -13.90 -4.45
N LYS A 143 -7.74 -14.15 -4.64
CA LYS A 143 -8.22 -15.16 -5.59
C LYS A 143 -8.01 -14.72 -7.03
N VAL A 144 -8.17 -13.42 -7.31
CA VAL A 144 -7.88 -12.87 -8.64
C VAL A 144 -6.40 -13.01 -8.96
N LEU A 145 -5.51 -12.63 -8.04
CA LEU A 145 -4.06 -12.80 -8.20
C LEU A 145 -3.67 -14.27 -8.36
N ARG A 146 -4.29 -15.17 -7.58
CA ARG A 146 -4.15 -16.62 -7.72
C ARG A 146 -4.45 -17.11 -9.12
N VAL A 147 -5.64 -16.79 -9.63
CA VAL A 147 -6.06 -17.22 -10.96
C VAL A 147 -5.18 -16.60 -12.04
N LEU A 148 -4.78 -15.33 -11.88
CA LEU A 148 -3.87 -14.67 -12.81
C LEU A 148 -2.52 -15.38 -12.88
N GLY A 149 -1.93 -15.75 -11.74
CA GLY A 149 -0.70 -16.53 -11.70
C GLY A 149 -0.83 -17.86 -12.44
N ASN A 150 -1.95 -18.57 -12.24
CA ASN A 150 -2.23 -19.83 -12.94
C ASN A 150 -2.39 -19.65 -14.46
N LEU A 151 -3.09 -18.59 -14.90
CA LEU A 151 -3.24 -18.28 -16.33
C LEU A 151 -1.90 -17.92 -16.99
N LEU A 152 -0.98 -17.35 -16.24
CA LEU A 152 0.38 -17.03 -16.66
C LEU A 152 1.35 -18.23 -16.51
N ASN A 153 0.86 -19.39 -16.09
CA ASN A 153 1.65 -20.60 -15.80
C ASN A 153 2.79 -20.34 -14.79
N LEU A 154 2.57 -19.46 -13.82
CA LEU A 154 3.51 -19.20 -12.73
C LEU A 154 3.33 -20.24 -11.62
N THR A 155 4.45 -20.66 -11.02
CA THR A 155 4.44 -21.54 -9.85
C THR A 155 4.09 -20.76 -8.58
N GLY A 156 3.56 -21.45 -7.56
CA GLY A 156 3.30 -20.84 -6.25
C GLY A 156 1.96 -20.09 -6.16
N PHE A 157 1.00 -20.42 -7.02
CA PHE A 157 -0.35 -19.82 -7.02
C PHE A 157 -1.46 -20.87 -6.77
N ASP A 158 -1.17 -21.94 -6.04
CA ASP A 158 -2.12 -23.03 -5.78
C ASP A 158 -2.96 -22.85 -4.49
N TYR A 159 -2.96 -21.65 -3.90
CA TYR A 159 -3.65 -21.37 -2.65
C TYR A 159 -5.16 -21.66 -2.71
N VAL A 160 -5.72 -22.29 -1.69
CA VAL A 160 -7.18 -22.54 -1.58
C VAL A 160 -7.85 -21.66 -0.52
N SER A 161 -7.08 -20.99 0.34
CA SER A 161 -7.58 -20.05 1.34
C SER A 161 -6.62 -18.88 1.57
N SER A 162 -7.13 -17.77 2.12
CA SER A 162 -6.30 -16.65 2.56
C SER A 162 -5.38 -17.03 3.73
N ASP A 163 -5.76 -18.04 4.52
CA ASP A 163 -4.95 -18.55 5.62
C ASP A 163 -3.65 -19.18 5.12
N GLN A 164 -3.68 -19.90 4.00
CA GLN A 164 -2.45 -20.46 3.41
C GLN A 164 -1.47 -19.37 2.97
N VAL A 165 -1.98 -18.29 2.37
CA VAL A 165 -1.16 -17.12 2.00
C VAL A 165 -0.54 -16.47 3.25
N ARG A 166 -1.34 -16.30 4.32
CA ARG A 166 -0.86 -15.80 5.61
C ARG A 166 0.22 -16.70 6.19
N ASP A 167 -0.01 -18.01 6.21
CA ASP A 167 0.87 -18.98 6.88
C ASP A 167 2.21 -19.10 6.16
N GLU A 168 2.20 -19.07 4.81
CA GLU A 168 3.43 -18.98 4.03
C GLU A 168 4.19 -17.68 4.33
N LEU A 169 3.51 -16.53 4.33
CA LEU A 169 4.17 -15.27 4.66
C LEU A 169 4.73 -15.28 6.08
N ARG A 170 3.99 -15.80 7.05
CA ARG A 170 4.44 -15.90 8.45
C ARG A 170 5.68 -16.79 8.56
N ALA A 171 5.71 -17.91 7.84
CA ALA A 171 6.88 -18.79 7.79
C ALA A 171 8.09 -18.07 7.16
N ALA A 172 7.88 -17.30 6.08
CA ALA A 172 8.93 -16.53 5.41
C ALA A 172 9.48 -15.38 6.27
N VAL A 173 8.61 -14.72 7.05
CA VAL A 173 9.00 -13.65 7.99
C VAL A 173 9.80 -14.24 9.17
N GLY A 174 9.46 -15.44 9.62
CA GLY A 174 10.11 -16.09 10.77
C GLY A 174 9.87 -15.38 12.11
N PRO A 175 10.64 -15.70 13.15
CA PRO A 175 10.55 -15.02 14.44
C PRO A 175 11.15 -13.61 14.32
N LEU A 176 10.28 -12.61 14.22
CA LEU A 176 10.68 -11.21 14.16
C LEU A 176 10.37 -10.50 15.49
N VAL A 177 11.38 -9.85 16.07
CA VAL A 177 11.20 -8.93 17.20
C VAL A 177 11.03 -7.54 16.63
N PRO A 178 9.88 -6.86 16.84
CA PRO A 178 9.69 -5.49 16.38
C PRO A 178 10.78 -4.57 16.92
N ASP A 179 11.40 -3.80 16.03
CA ASP A 179 12.46 -2.86 16.36
C ASP A 179 12.18 -1.50 15.71
N ASN A 180 12.02 -0.47 16.55
CA ASN A 180 11.82 0.91 16.14
C ASN A 180 13.12 1.71 16.10
N SER A 181 14.27 1.06 16.28
CA SER A 181 15.56 1.74 16.20
C SER A 181 15.79 2.24 14.78
N TYR A 182 16.29 3.47 14.68
CA TYR A 182 16.62 4.07 13.39
C TYR A 182 17.99 3.58 12.93
N HIS A 183 18.03 2.79 11.85
CA HIS A 183 19.25 2.13 11.36
C HIS A 183 19.88 2.77 10.12
N ALA A 184 19.39 3.91 9.64
CA ALA A 184 19.90 4.49 8.40
C ALA A 184 21.17 5.32 8.64
N GLY A 185 22.27 4.95 7.99
CA GLY A 185 23.49 5.74 7.94
C GLY A 185 23.35 6.92 6.98
N GLY A 186 23.69 8.13 7.43
CA GLY A 186 23.75 9.30 6.56
C GLY A 186 23.84 10.61 7.33
N THR A 187 24.56 11.57 6.77
CA THR A 187 24.62 12.94 7.30
C THR A 187 23.29 13.64 7.03
N VAL A 188 22.66 14.18 8.07
CA VAL A 188 21.46 14.99 7.91
C VAL A 188 21.87 16.36 7.37
N SER A 189 21.51 16.67 6.13
CA SER A 189 21.69 18.00 5.54
C SER A 189 20.36 18.75 5.52
N ARG A 190 20.40 20.04 5.86
CA ARG A 190 19.24 20.92 5.85
C ARG A 190 18.84 21.21 4.40
N SER A 191 17.60 20.93 4.01
CA SER A 191 17.03 21.45 2.77
C SER A 191 16.80 22.97 2.94
N GLY A 192 17.20 23.76 1.95
CA GLY A 192 17.16 25.23 2.02
C GLY A 192 15.76 25.84 1.92
N ALA A 193 14.75 25.05 1.53
CA ALA A 193 13.37 25.47 1.43
C ALA A 193 12.52 24.79 2.53
N PRO A 194 11.60 25.52 3.19
CA PRO A 194 10.63 24.90 4.07
C PRO A 194 9.79 23.89 3.28
N GLU A 195 9.70 22.66 3.78
CA GLU A 195 8.74 21.67 3.28
C GLU A 195 7.34 22.07 3.75
N LEU A 196 6.40 22.18 2.82
CA LEU A 196 5.00 22.39 3.15
C LEU A 196 4.48 21.13 3.84
N VAL A 197 4.17 21.24 5.13
CA VAL A 197 3.43 20.22 5.87
C VAL A 197 1.96 20.57 5.71
N SER A 198 1.27 19.93 4.76
CA SER A 198 -0.19 20.00 4.68
C SER A 198 -0.82 18.98 5.61
N ASP A 199 -1.99 19.30 6.16
CA ASP A 199 -2.79 18.31 6.86
C ASP A 199 -3.13 17.15 5.92
N VAL A 200 -3.05 15.92 6.45
CA VAL A 200 -3.53 14.73 5.74
C VAL A 200 -5.05 14.70 5.87
N PRO A 201 -5.81 14.82 4.78
CA PRO A 201 -7.28 14.87 4.84
C PRO A 201 -7.82 13.51 5.28
N MET A 202 -8.21 13.37 6.54
CA MET A 202 -8.63 12.08 7.13
C MET A 202 -9.76 11.38 6.37
N TYR A 203 -10.61 12.14 5.66
CA TYR A 203 -11.70 11.62 4.85
C TYR A 203 -11.36 11.51 3.35
N ALA A 204 -10.08 11.63 2.96
CA ALA A 204 -9.63 11.43 1.59
C ALA A 204 -8.40 10.53 1.45
N VAL A 205 -8.03 9.81 2.52
CA VAL A 205 -6.82 8.95 2.57
C VAL A 205 -6.92 7.68 1.74
N ASP A 206 -8.12 7.21 1.40
CA ASP A 206 -8.30 6.02 0.57
C ASP A 206 -9.61 6.05 -0.23
N GLY A 207 -9.76 5.08 -1.14
CA GLY A 207 -10.94 4.97 -1.99
C GLY A 207 -12.26 4.71 -1.25
N ILE A 208 -12.24 4.21 -0.01
CA ILE A 208 -13.44 3.96 0.81
C ILE A 208 -13.92 5.27 1.39
N VAL A 209 -13.05 5.98 2.13
CA VAL A 209 -13.43 7.22 2.81
C VAL A 209 -13.74 8.34 1.82
N ARG A 210 -13.05 8.39 0.66
CA ARG A 210 -13.37 9.31 -0.44
C ARG A 210 -14.81 9.16 -0.94
N ARG A 211 -15.41 7.98 -0.79
CA ARG A 211 -16.77 7.65 -1.25
C ARG A 211 -17.81 7.58 -0.13
N ALA A 212 -17.40 7.67 1.12
CA ALA A 212 -18.31 7.62 2.25
C ALA A 212 -19.11 8.93 2.36
N THR A 213 -20.32 8.96 1.82
CA THR A 213 -21.16 10.18 1.78
C THR A 213 -21.34 10.83 3.16
N ALA A 214 -21.46 10.04 4.22
CA ALA A 214 -21.58 10.56 5.58
C ALA A 214 -20.34 11.34 6.01
N LEU A 215 -19.14 10.80 5.73
CA LEU A 215 -17.86 11.44 6.05
C LEU A 215 -17.63 12.68 5.16
N GLN A 216 -17.99 12.60 3.88
CA GLN A 216 -17.84 13.71 2.94
C GLN A 216 -18.74 14.92 3.25
N LYS A 217 -19.74 14.77 4.13
CA LYS A 217 -20.65 15.85 4.54
C LYS A 217 -20.21 16.54 5.83
N THR A 218 -19.15 16.09 6.49
CA THR A 218 -18.65 16.73 7.71
C THR A 218 -17.88 18.00 7.38
N ALA A 219 -17.68 18.87 8.38
CA ALA A 219 -16.95 20.12 8.21
C ALA A 219 -15.49 19.89 7.76
N GLU A 220 -14.85 18.83 8.26
CA GLU A 220 -13.46 18.47 7.96
C GLU A 220 -13.27 18.05 6.51
N ALA A 221 -14.23 17.33 5.92
CA ALA A 221 -14.17 16.98 4.50
C ALA A 221 -14.41 18.20 3.60
N LEU A 222 -15.30 19.10 4.00
CA LEU A 222 -15.63 20.30 3.23
C LEU A 222 -14.50 21.32 3.24
N SER A 223 -13.84 21.54 4.38
CA SER A 223 -12.73 22.49 4.50
C SER A 223 -11.56 22.13 3.59
N PHE A 224 -11.23 20.84 3.49
CA PHE A 224 -10.17 20.36 2.60
C PHE A 224 -10.49 20.61 1.12
N ARG A 225 -11.74 20.41 0.69
CA ARG A 225 -12.14 20.63 -0.72
C ARG A 225 -12.09 22.10 -1.13
N THR A 226 -12.24 23.01 -0.17
CA THR A 226 -12.17 24.45 -0.44
C THR A 226 -10.74 24.99 -0.47
N SER A 227 -9.78 24.22 0.02
CA SER A 227 -8.36 24.60 0.10
C SER A 227 -7.45 23.86 -0.90
N ALA A 228 -7.93 22.78 -1.52
CA ALA A 228 -7.27 22.01 -2.58
C ALA A 228 -7.62 22.55 -3.98
#